data_AF-A0A2K9P512-F1
#
_entry.id   AF-A0A2K9P512-F1
#
_cell.length_a   1.000
_cell.length_b   1.000
_cell.length_c   1.000
_cell.angle_alpha   90.00
_cell.angle_beta   90.00
_cell.angle_gamma   90.00
#
_symmetry.space_group_name_H-M   'P 1'
#
loop_
_entity.id
_entity.type
_entity.pdbx_description
1 polymer ?
#
loop_
_entity_poly.entity_id
_entity_poly.type
_entity_poly.pdbx_seq_one_letter_code
_entity_poly.pdbx_strand_id
1 'polypeptide(L)'
;MSERLKELRKSLKMNQTNFAKQIGITQTAYSMIENGINPLSNRHIKVICLAYNVNETWLRTGEGEMFISSPYEQEFVKIFSKLTTETQQHLLCIIKELLKIQNEFVNKEQKYDAE
;
A
#
# COMPACT_ATOMS: atom_id res chain seq x y z
N MET A 1 18.48 -6.30 -0.80
CA MET A 1 17.44 -5.26 -0.66
C MET A 1 17.01 -4.71 -2.02
N SER A 2 17.95 -4.39 -2.91
CA SER A 2 17.66 -3.85 -4.25
C SER A 2 16.69 -4.70 -5.08
N GLU A 3 16.85 -6.03 -5.11
CA GLU A 3 15.89 -6.93 -5.78
C GLU A 3 14.48 -6.86 -5.17
N ARG A 4 14.36 -6.77 -3.84
CA ARG A 4 13.06 -6.63 -3.17
C ARG A 4 12.40 -5.28 -3.44
N LEU A 5 13.20 -4.21 -3.57
CA LEU A 5 12.71 -2.90 -4.03
C LEU A 5 12.13 -2.97 -5.43
N LYS A 6 12.80 -3.69 -6.34
CA LYS A 6 12.35 -3.91 -7.71
C LYS A 6 11.07 -4.75 -7.74
N GLU A 7 11.01 -5.79 -6.93
CA GLU A 7 9.85 -6.65 -6.74
C GLU A 7 8.64 -5.85 -6.24
N LEU A 8 8.82 -5.06 -5.18
CA LEU A 8 7.81 -4.16 -4.63
C LEU A 8 7.31 -3.16 -5.67
N ARG A 9 8.21 -2.50 -6.40
CA ARG A 9 7.80 -1.55 -7.44
C ARG A 9 6.95 -2.22 -8.53
N LYS A 10 7.32 -3.44 -8.92
CA LYS A 10 6.58 -4.22 -9.92
C LYS A 10 5.22 -4.69 -9.39
N SER A 11 5.12 -5.10 -8.13
CA SER A 11 3.84 -5.50 -7.52
C SER A 11 2.86 -4.33 -7.46
N LEU A 12 3.38 -3.12 -7.21
CA LEU A 12 2.63 -1.85 -7.28
C LEU A 12 2.35 -1.38 -8.72
N LYS A 13 2.83 -2.08 -9.75
CA LYS A 13 2.68 -1.75 -11.18
C LYS A 13 3.20 -0.35 -11.53
N MET A 14 4.25 0.11 -10.85
CA MET A 14 4.84 1.43 -11.07
C MET A 14 6.11 1.36 -11.93
N ASN A 15 6.34 2.38 -12.76
CA ASN A 15 7.65 2.61 -13.36
C ASN A 15 8.61 3.26 -12.35
N GLN A 16 9.92 3.27 -12.65
CA GLN A 16 10.94 3.81 -11.75
C GLN A 16 10.73 5.30 -11.43
N THR A 17 10.27 6.09 -12.41
CA THR A 17 10.01 7.53 -12.26
C THR A 17 8.91 7.80 -11.24
N ASN A 18 7.78 7.10 -11.38
CA ASN A 18 6.63 7.27 -10.50
C ASN A 18 6.96 6.82 -9.07
N PHE A 19 7.66 5.69 -8.92
CA PHE A 19 8.07 5.21 -7.60
C PHE A 19 9.06 6.16 -6.92
N ALA A 20 10.07 6.65 -7.66
CA ALA A 20 11.04 7.61 -7.15
C ALA A 20 10.36 8.90 -6.66
N LYS A 21 9.41 9.43 -7.43
CA LYS A 21 8.63 10.62 -7.09
C LYS A 21 7.86 10.44 -5.78
N GLN A 22 7.23 9.27 -5.58
CA GLN A 22 6.44 8.98 -4.37
C GLN A 22 7.29 8.89 -3.10
N ILE A 23 8.51 8.37 -3.21
CA ILE A 23 9.43 8.26 -2.06
C ILE A 23 10.32 9.50 -1.87
N GLY A 24 10.14 10.53 -2.70
CA GLY A 24 10.80 11.83 -2.57
C GLY A 24 12.24 11.89 -3.07
N ILE A 25 12.61 11.08 -4.08
CA ILE A 25 13.96 11.10 -4.68
C ILE A 25 13.91 11.20 -6.21
N THR A 26 15.06 11.50 -6.82
CA THR A 26 15.16 11.53 -8.28
C THR A 26 15.12 10.13 -8.88
N GLN A 27 14.62 10.00 -10.11
CA GLN A 27 14.61 8.71 -10.81
C GLN A 27 16.03 8.13 -10.96
N THR A 28 17.04 8.97 -11.23
CA THR A 28 18.44 8.54 -11.31
C THR A 28 18.94 7.95 -9.99
N ALA A 29 18.66 8.61 -8.86
CA ALA A 29 19.04 8.10 -7.54
C ALA A 29 18.35 6.75 -7.24
N TYR A 30 17.06 6.65 -7.55
CA TYR A 30 16.31 5.41 -7.42
C TYR A 30 16.89 4.29 -8.29
N SER A 31 17.23 4.58 -9.54
CA SER A 31 17.83 3.61 -10.47
C SER A 31 19.14 3.04 -9.93
N MET A 32 20.02 3.90 -9.39
CA MET A 32 21.27 3.46 -8.74
C MET A 32 21.00 2.57 -7.51
N ILE A 33 19.94 2.86 -6.75
CA ILE A 33 19.55 2.02 -5.60
C ILE A 33 19.00 0.66 -6.06
N GLU A 34 18.09 0.65 -7.04
CA GLU A 34 17.48 -0.57 -7.58
C GLU A 34 18.51 -1.48 -8.25
N ASN A 35 19.56 -0.92 -8.83
CA ASN A 35 20.68 -1.66 -9.41
C ASN A 35 21.76 -2.07 -8.38
N GLY A 36 21.58 -1.75 -7.10
CA GLY A 36 22.51 -2.13 -6.03
C GLY A 36 23.81 -1.31 -5.98
N ILE A 37 23.90 -0.22 -6.75
CA ILE A 37 25.05 0.69 -6.73
C ILE A 37 25.07 1.48 -5.42
N ASN A 38 23.91 2.01 -5.02
CA ASN A 38 23.75 2.80 -3.80
C ASN A 38 22.84 2.09 -2.79
N PRO A 39 23.13 2.18 -1.48
CA PRO A 39 22.22 1.68 -0.46
C PRO A 39 20.98 2.58 -0.33
N LEU A 40 19.83 1.97 -0.06
CA LEU A 40 18.63 2.71 0.34
C LEU A 40 18.78 3.18 1.80
N SER A 41 18.59 4.48 2.06
CA SER A 41 18.70 5.01 3.42
C SER A 41 17.52 4.59 4.32
N ASN A 42 17.77 4.51 5.63
CA ASN A 42 16.72 4.17 6.61
C ASN A 42 15.50 5.10 6.55
N ARG A 43 15.70 6.38 6.25
CA ARG A 43 14.60 7.34 6.04
C ARG A 43 13.68 6.88 4.92
N HIS A 44 14.22 6.53 3.76
CA HIS A 44 13.42 6.10 2.62
C HIS A 44 12.79 4.72 2.85
N ILE A 45 13.45 3.82 3.60
CA ILE A 45 12.83 2.55 4.03
C ILE A 45 11.54 2.82 4.81
N LYS A 46 11.57 3.72 5.80
CA LYS A 46 10.38 4.06 6.59
C LYS A 46 9.29 4.72 5.74
N VAL A 47 9.66 5.63 4.83
CA VAL A 47 8.72 6.25 3.88
C VAL A 47 8.02 5.20 3.03
N ILE A 48 8.77 4.24 2.47
CA ILE A 48 8.21 3.14 1.67
C ILE A 48 7.25 2.28 2.50
N CYS A 49 7.66 1.91 3.72
CA CYS A 49 6.83 1.08 4.59
C CYS A 49 5.50 1.77 4.92
N LEU A 50 5.51 3.07 5.21
CA LEU A 50 4.31 3.84 5.51
C LEU A 50 3.43 4.07 4.27
N ALA A 51 4.02 4.42 3.13
CA ALA A 51 3.28 4.77 1.93
C ALA A 51 2.56 3.57 1.28
N TYR A 52 3.12 2.37 1.42
CA TYR A 52 2.65 1.18 0.71
C TYR A 52 2.28 0.03 1.63
N ASN A 53 2.22 0.28 2.95
CA ASN A 53 1.98 -0.73 3.97
C ASN A 53 2.92 -1.94 3.85
N VAL A 54 4.20 -1.70 3.54
CA VAL A 54 5.21 -2.74 3.32
C VAL A 54 5.78 -3.20 4.65
N ASN A 55 5.99 -4.51 4.77
CA ASN A 55 6.65 -5.10 5.92
C ASN A 55 8.15 -4.77 5.89
N GLU A 56 8.61 -4.00 6.88
CA GLU A 56 10.01 -3.59 6.97
C GLU A 56 10.95 -4.78 7.13
N THR A 57 10.55 -5.82 7.86
CA THR A 57 11.32 -7.05 8.02
C THR A 57 11.52 -7.71 6.67
N TRP A 58 10.43 -7.88 5.90
CA TRP A 58 10.52 -8.40 4.53
C TRP A 58 11.43 -7.53 3.65
N LEU A 59 11.28 -6.21 3.67
CA LEU A 59 12.10 -5.33 2.82
C LEU A 59 13.60 -5.44 3.16
N ARG A 60 13.93 -5.57 4.44
CA ARG A 60 15.31 -5.68 4.94
C ARG A 60 15.89 -7.07 4.75
N THR A 61 15.25 -8.10 5.29
CA THR A 61 15.78 -9.47 5.37
C THR A 61 15.24 -10.37 4.27
N GLY A 62 14.02 -10.13 3.81
CA GLY A 62 13.28 -11.01 2.90
C GLY A 62 12.36 -11.99 3.61
N GLU A 63 12.24 -11.88 4.94
CA GLU A 63 11.42 -12.78 5.75
C GLU A 63 9.99 -12.24 5.94
N GLY A 64 9.01 -13.15 5.88
CA GLY A 64 7.59 -12.83 6.00
C GLY A 64 6.95 -12.34 4.70
N GLU A 65 5.74 -11.79 4.82
CA GLU A 65 4.98 -11.27 3.68
C GLU A 65 5.45 -9.86 3.28
N MET A 66 5.33 -9.54 1.98
CA MET A 66 5.71 -8.24 1.42
C MET A 66 4.89 -7.08 2.02
N PHE A 67 3.58 -7.29 2.16
CA PHE A 67 2.66 -6.29 2.69
C PHE A 67 2.23 -6.67 4.10
N ILE A 68 2.11 -5.66 4.96
CA ILE A 68 1.40 -5.76 6.22
C ILE A 68 -0.08 -5.67 5.85
N SER A 69 -0.88 -6.69 6.19
CA SER A 69 -2.34 -6.54 6.16
C SER A 69 -2.75 -5.49 7.18
N SER A 70 -3.75 -4.66 6.86
CA SER A 70 -4.27 -3.68 7.84
C SER A 70 -4.60 -4.40 9.15
N PRO A 71 -4.33 -3.82 10.34
CA PRO A 71 -4.74 -4.44 11.61
C PRO A 71 -6.25 -4.75 11.60
N TYR A 72 -7.04 -3.90 10.93
CA TYR A 72 -8.47 -4.10 10.73
C TYR A 72 -8.80 -5.18 9.71
N GLU A 73 -7.92 -5.47 8.74
CA GLU A 73 -8.15 -6.55 7.76
C GLU A 73 -8.06 -7.91 8.44
N GLN A 74 -7.06 -8.13 9.30
CA GLN A 74 -6.95 -9.36 10.06
C GLN A 74 -8.14 -9.55 11.02
N GLU A 75 -8.52 -8.48 11.72
CA GLU A 75 -9.70 -8.48 12.60
C GLU A 75 -11.00 -8.73 11.81
N PHE A 76 -11.15 -8.06 10.66
CA PHE A 76 -12.29 -8.23 9.77
C PHE A 76 -12.42 -9.67 9.27
N VAL A 77 -11.34 -10.29 8.77
CA VAL A 77 -11.35 -11.69 8.32
C VAL A 77 -11.74 -12.64 9.46
N LYS A 78 -11.23 -12.37 10.67
CA LYS A 78 -11.56 -13.17 11.87
C LYS A 78 -13.02 -13.04 12.29
N ILE A 79 -13.62 -11.86 12.16
CA ILE A 79 -15.05 -11.65 12.46
C ILE A 79 -15.91 -12.25 11.33
N PHE A 80 -15.58 -11.94 10.07
CA PHE A 80 -16.32 -12.37 8.88
C PHE A 80 -16.40 -13.90 8.77
N SER A 81 -15.31 -14.61 9.03
CA SER A 81 -15.29 -16.09 9.00
C SER A 81 -16.15 -16.76 10.06
N LYS A 82 -16.52 -16.05 11.14
CA LYS A 82 -17.42 -16.55 12.20
C LYS A 82 -18.90 -16.30 11.91
N LEU A 83 -19.21 -15.48 10.92
CA LEU A 83 -20.58 -15.15 10.54
C LEU A 83 -21.22 -16.28 9.72
N THR A 84 -22.54 -16.39 9.80
CA THR A 84 -23.31 -17.28 8.92
C THR A 84 -23.32 -16.73 7.49
N THR A 85 -23.58 -17.58 6.49
CA THR A 85 -23.66 -17.16 5.08
C THR A 85 -24.63 -16.00 4.87
N GLU A 86 -25.79 -16.03 5.53
CA GLU A 86 -26.81 -14.97 5.43
C GLU A 86 -26.30 -13.62 6.00
N THR A 87 -25.61 -13.65 7.12
CA THR A 87 -25.06 -12.45 7.76
C THR A 87 -23.81 -11.93 7.05
N GLN A 88 -22.99 -12.81 6.44
CA GLN A 88 -21.91 -12.41 5.54
C GLN A 88 -22.44 -11.66 4.32
N GLN A 89 -23.52 -12.14 3.70
CA GLN A 89 -24.16 -11.47 2.56
C GLN A 89 -24.68 -10.08 2.95
N HIS A 90 -25.35 -9.97 4.10
CA HIS A 90 -25.80 -8.68 4.63
C HIS A 90 -24.64 -7.72 4.91
N LEU A 91 -23.58 -8.21 5.56
CA LEU A 91 -22.39 -7.40 5.84
C LEU A 91 -21.75 -6.90 4.54
N LEU A 92 -21.67 -7.72 3.50
CA LEU A 92 -21.18 -7.30 2.19
C LEU A 92 -22.06 -6.21 1.57
N CYS A 93 -23.38 -6.26 1.72
CA CYS A 93 -24.25 -5.17 1.27
C CYS A 93 -23.96 -3.88 2.03
N ILE A 94 -23.84 -3.94 3.36
CA ILE A 94 -23.51 -2.76 4.17
C ILE A 94 -22.17 -2.14 3.75
N ILE A 95 -21.13 -2.97 3.56
CA ILE A 95 -19.81 -2.49 3.12
C ILE A 95 -19.89 -1.80 1.75
N LYS A 96 -20.68 -2.34 0.81
CA LYS A 96 -20.89 -1.72 -0.51
C LYS A 96 -21.57 -0.35 -0.39
N GLU A 97 -22.58 -0.23 0.46
CA GLU A 97 -23.24 1.06 0.71
C GLU A 97 -22.30 2.06 1.37
N LEU A 98 -21.51 1.64 2.36
CA LEU A 98 -20.49 2.49 2.97
C LEU A 98 -19.46 2.99 1.95
N LEU A 99 -19.02 2.13 1.04
CA LEU A 99 -18.09 2.51 -0.03
C LEU A 99 -18.71 3.53 -0.98
N LYS A 100 -20.00 3.36 -1.33
CA LYS A 100 -20.73 4.32 -2.15
C LYS A 100 -20.80 5.68 -1.46
N ILE A 101 -21.17 5.70 -0.19
CA ILE A 101 -21.22 6.91 0.64
C ILE A 101 -19.85 7.60 0.65
N GLN A 102 -18.78 6.86 0.92
CA GLN A 102 -17.41 7.40 0.91
C GLN A 102 -17.08 8.07 -0.43
N ASN A 103 -17.37 7.42 -1.55
CA ASN A 103 -17.10 7.98 -2.87
C ASN A 103 -17.91 9.26 -3.12
N GLU A 104 -19.16 9.34 -2.65
CA GLU A 104 -19.97 10.55 -2.75
C GLU A 104 -19.39 11.71 -1.93
N PHE A 105 -18.84 11.45 -0.74
CA PHE A 105 -18.16 12.47 0.07
C PHE A 105 -16.85 12.95 -0.59
N VAL A 106 -16.00 12.02 -1.04
CA VAL A 106 -14.73 12.36 -1.72
C VAL A 106 -14.98 13.16 -3.00
N ASN A 107 -16.02 12.83 -3.77
CA ASN A 107 -16.38 13.57 -4.99
C ASN A 107 -16.96 14.97 -4.70
N LYS A 108 -17.52 15.20 -3.51
CA LYS A 108 -18.02 16.52 -3.10
C LYS A 108 -16.88 17.43 -2.69
N GLU A 109 -15.90 16.95 -1.93
CA GLU A 109 -14.74 17.76 -1.50
C GLU A 109 -13.89 18.22 -2.70
N GLN A 110 -13.69 17.36 -3.71
CA GLN A 110 -12.95 17.74 -4.93
C GLN A 110 -13.63 18.80 -5.81
N LYS A 111 -14.93 19.02 -5.65
CA LYS A 111 -15.67 20.08 -6.37
C LYS A 111 -15.49 21.46 -5.74
N TYR A 112 -15.22 21.55 -4.44
CA TYR A 112 -15.03 22.82 -3.75
C TYR A 112 -13.61 23.38 -3.90
N ASP A 113 -12.61 22.54 -4.17
CA ASP A 113 -11.21 22.97 -4.38
C ASP A 113 -10.91 23.40 -5.83
N ALA A 114 -11.89 23.33 -6.73
CA ALA A 114 -11.74 23.64 -8.16
C ALA A 114 -12.46 24.92 -8.63
N GLU A 115 -13.12 25.65 -7.71
CA GLU A 115 -13.72 26.98 -7.90
C GLU A 115 -12.92 28.06 -7.16
#